data_AF-A0A3C1L9G9-F1
#
_entry.id   AF-A0A3C1L9G9-F1
#
_cell.length_a   1.000
_cell.length_b   1.000
_cell.length_c   1.000
_cell.angle_alpha   90.00
_cell.angle_beta   90.00
_cell.angle_gamma   90.00
#
_symmetry.space_group_name_H-M   'P 1'
#
loop_
_entity.id
_entity.type
_entity.pdbx_description
1 polymer ?
#
loop_
_entity_poly.entity_id
_entity_poly.type
_entity_poly.pdbx_seq_one_letter_code
_entity_poly.pdbx_strand_id
1 'polypeptide(L)'
;MLDEARSSAALFDVIVIVDWSAQSSAKRGADSIWSYELDAALPAHGDPINHPTRAEAREHLVSRLQRHATRTVLLGFDFPLGYPAGFAAAAGLLAGHLPPWAATWQHLASTIADDTHNRNNRWAVAAGLNERLGHHRFWGSPPAYAGRHLPMHKPLPAHPDRAIEQRLRAHGLRPFSTWQLLGAGSVGSQALTGIPVAHHLRHHPALSHRTRVWPFETGLTAHPTGGPGSANGAIVIAEI
;
A
#
# COMPACT_ATOMS: atom_id res chain seq x y z
N MET A 1 -2.52 42.80 24.13
CA MET A 1 -3.81 42.78 23.41
C MET A 1 -3.53 42.09 22.07
N LEU A 2 -3.19 40.79 22.14
CA LEU A 2 -4.06 39.61 22.13
C LEU A 2 -4.33 39.13 20.69
N ASP A 3 -3.84 37.91 20.44
CA ASP A 3 -4.31 36.90 19.49
C ASP A 3 -4.19 37.12 17.98
N GLU A 4 -3.28 36.38 17.32
CA GLU A 4 -3.54 34.99 16.91
C GLU A 4 -2.28 34.41 16.25
N ALA A 5 -1.41 33.79 17.06
CA ALA A 5 -0.71 32.62 16.56
C ALA A 5 -1.79 31.54 16.44
N ARG A 6 -2.47 31.46 15.29
CA ARG A 6 -3.21 30.25 14.94
C ARG A 6 -2.16 29.14 14.95
N SER A 7 -2.09 28.42 16.08
CA SER A 7 -1.64 27.04 16.08
C SER A 7 -2.33 26.42 14.88
N SER A 8 -1.56 26.13 13.82
CA SER A 8 -2.09 25.39 12.70
C SER A 8 -2.45 24.03 13.28
N ALA A 9 -3.72 23.87 13.66
CA ALA A 9 -4.22 22.60 14.15
C ALA A 9 -3.75 21.51 13.19
N ALA A 10 -3.11 20.47 13.74
CA ALA A 10 -2.56 19.40 12.93
C ALA A 10 -3.66 18.84 12.01
N LEU A 11 -3.32 18.59 10.74
CA LEU A 11 -4.26 18.08 9.75
C LEU A 11 -4.88 16.72 10.17
N PHE A 12 -4.13 15.97 10.98
CA PHE A 12 -4.52 14.71 11.57
C PHE A 12 -4.29 14.75 13.08
N ASP A 13 -5.25 14.26 13.85
CA ASP A 13 -5.11 14.08 15.29
C ASP A 13 -4.18 12.91 15.61
N VAL A 14 -4.17 11.89 14.75
CA VAL A 14 -3.40 10.66 14.93
C VAL A 14 -2.68 10.31 13.64
N ILE A 15 -1.42 9.90 13.74
CA ILE A 15 -0.61 9.43 12.63
C ILE A 15 -0.17 8.01 12.94
N VAL A 16 -0.58 7.06 12.11
CA VAL A 16 -0.15 5.65 12.16
C VAL A 16 0.71 5.39 10.95
N ILE A 17 1.99 5.07 11.17
CA ILE A 17 2.94 4.71 10.12
C ILE A 17 3.20 3.21 10.19
N VAL A 18 3.18 2.54 9.03
CA VAL A 18 3.38 1.11 8.90
C VAL A 18 4.52 0.83 7.91
N ASP A 19 5.58 0.20 8.42
CA ASP A 19 6.66 -0.39 7.62
C ASP A 19 6.28 -1.85 7.31
N TRP A 20 6.08 -2.15 6.04
CA TRP A 20 5.46 -3.39 5.60
C TRP A 20 6.49 -4.41 5.12
N SER A 21 6.23 -5.68 5.39
CA SER A 21 7.09 -6.77 4.89
C SER A 21 6.31 -7.76 4.03
N ALA A 22 6.92 -8.10 2.91
CA ALA A 22 6.51 -9.21 2.06
C ALA A 22 7.17 -10.54 2.48
N GLN A 23 7.73 -10.67 3.68
CA GLN A 23 8.27 -11.95 4.14
C GLN A 23 7.20 -13.06 4.04
N SER A 24 7.61 -14.25 3.59
CA SER A 24 6.70 -15.40 3.36
C SER A 24 6.57 -16.33 4.56
N SER A 25 7.09 -15.92 5.71
CA SER A 25 7.02 -16.61 6.99
C SER A 25 6.74 -15.60 8.11
N ALA A 26 6.23 -16.07 9.24
CA ALA A 26 6.19 -15.24 10.45
C ALA A 26 7.62 -14.81 10.84
N LYS A 27 7.82 -13.54 11.18
CA LYS A 27 9.15 -13.01 11.53
C LYS A 27 9.06 -11.85 12.49
N ARG A 28 9.99 -11.75 13.45
CA ARG A 28 10.20 -10.56 14.27
C ARG A 28 11.55 -9.90 13.94
N GLY A 29 11.69 -8.61 14.22
CA GLY A 29 12.94 -7.87 13.98
C GLY A 29 13.09 -7.36 12.54
N ALA A 30 14.28 -7.50 11.97
CA ALA A 30 14.54 -7.09 10.59
C ALA A 30 13.64 -7.83 9.59
N ASP A 31 13.23 -7.14 8.51
CA ASP A 31 12.36 -7.67 7.46
C ASP A 31 10.99 -8.19 7.95
N SER A 32 10.46 -7.59 9.02
CA SER A 32 9.10 -7.87 9.53
C SER A 32 8.26 -6.60 9.54
N ILE A 33 7.00 -6.70 9.96
CA ILE A 33 6.06 -5.58 9.87
C ILE A 33 6.13 -4.77 11.15
N TRP A 34 6.21 -3.46 11.03
CA TRP A 34 6.22 -2.54 12.17
C TRP A 34 5.13 -1.50 12.03
N SER A 35 4.55 -1.09 13.14
CA SER A 35 3.66 0.06 13.19
C SER A 35 3.99 0.98 14.34
N TYR A 36 3.92 2.29 14.11
CA TYR A 36 4.01 3.29 15.17
C TYR A 36 2.83 4.23 15.08
N GLU A 37 2.23 4.56 16.23
CA GLU A 37 1.14 5.52 16.34
C GLU A 37 1.60 6.73 17.15
N LEU A 38 1.41 7.91 16.58
CA LEU A 38 1.66 9.20 17.21
C LEU A 38 0.33 9.94 17.37
N ASP A 39 0.10 10.46 18.58
CA ASP A 39 -0.94 11.47 18.82
C ASP A 39 -0.32 12.85 18.57
N ALA A 40 -0.85 13.62 17.63
CA ALA A 40 -0.26 14.89 17.20
C ALA A 40 -0.26 15.97 18.30
N ALA A 41 -1.09 15.82 19.33
CA ALA A 41 -1.14 16.73 20.47
C ALA A 41 -0.16 16.37 21.59
N LEU A 42 0.49 15.20 21.52
CA LEU A 42 1.35 14.68 22.57
C LEU A 42 2.79 14.47 22.06
N PRO A 43 3.80 14.52 22.95
CA PRO A 43 5.13 14.04 22.61
C PRO A 43 5.09 12.57 22.15
N ALA A 44 5.99 12.24 21.21
CA ALA A 44 6.23 10.86 20.83
C ALA A 44 6.60 10.03 22.08
N HIS A 45 5.92 8.91 22.26
CA HIS A 45 6.10 8.01 23.39
C HIS A 45 5.90 6.55 22.96
N GLY A 46 6.45 5.63 23.75
CA GLY A 46 6.39 4.20 23.48
C GLY A 46 7.27 3.77 22.30
N ASP A 47 7.37 2.45 22.13
CA ASP A 47 8.15 1.82 21.07
C ASP A 47 7.24 1.40 19.90
N PRO A 48 7.79 1.32 18.67
CA PRO A 48 7.12 0.68 17.54
C PRO A 48 6.71 -0.75 17.86
N ILE A 49 5.53 -1.14 17.37
CA ILE A 49 4.98 -2.48 17.57
C ILE A 49 5.39 -3.36 16.40
N ASN A 50 6.03 -4.49 16.70
CA ASN A 50 6.40 -5.49 15.70
C ASN A 50 5.33 -6.57 15.53
N HIS A 51 4.76 -6.67 14.34
CA HIS A 51 3.77 -7.67 13.98
C HIS A 51 4.45 -8.82 13.23
N PRO A 52 4.38 -10.06 13.75
CA PRO A 52 5.02 -11.19 13.11
C PRO A 52 4.34 -11.62 11.80
N THR A 53 3.05 -11.30 11.64
CA THR A 53 2.24 -11.70 10.48
C THR A 53 1.40 -10.54 9.95
N ARG A 54 1.05 -10.60 8.66
CA ARG A 54 0.14 -9.62 8.03
C ARG A 54 -1.26 -9.70 8.61
N ALA A 55 -1.69 -10.89 9.04
CA ALA A 55 -2.96 -11.08 9.74
C ALA A 55 -2.98 -10.33 11.08
N GLU A 56 -1.94 -10.49 11.90
CA GLU A 56 -1.82 -9.76 13.18
C GLU A 56 -1.71 -8.25 12.98
N ALA A 57 -0.92 -7.80 11.99
CA ALA A 57 -0.82 -6.38 11.65
C ALA A 57 -2.19 -5.80 11.28
N ARG A 58 -2.95 -6.50 10.41
CA ARG A 58 -4.30 -6.09 10.01
C ARG A 58 -5.26 -6.00 11.20
N GLU A 59 -5.29 -7.02 12.06
CA GLU A 59 -6.17 -7.06 13.23
C GLU A 59 -5.82 -5.96 14.23
N HIS A 60 -4.52 -5.73 14.45
CA HIS A 60 -4.04 -4.61 15.25
C HIS A 60 -4.53 -3.29 14.68
N LEU A 61 -4.32 -3.03 13.39
CA LEU A 61 -4.74 -1.80 12.72
C LEU A 61 -6.26 -1.58 12.81
N VAL A 62 -7.08 -2.61 12.59
CA VAL A 62 -8.55 -2.51 12.77
C VAL A 62 -8.87 -2.06 14.19
N SER A 63 -8.31 -2.73 15.19
CA SER A 63 -8.51 -2.39 16.60
C SER A 63 -8.07 -0.96 16.94
N ARG A 64 -6.89 -0.53 16.47
CA ARG A 64 -6.40 0.85 16.65
C ARG A 64 -7.36 1.88 16.04
N LEU A 65 -7.74 1.68 14.78
CA LEU A 65 -8.57 2.62 14.04
C LEU A 65 -9.98 2.75 14.65
N GLN A 66 -10.55 1.65 15.18
CA GLN A 66 -11.84 1.69 15.87
C GLN A 66 -11.79 2.50 17.18
N ARG A 67 -10.65 2.55 17.87
CA ARG A 67 -10.49 3.39 19.09
C ARG A 67 -10.46 4.88 18.78
N HIS A 68 -10.16 5.25 17.54
CA HIS A 68 -10.10 6.65 17.07
C HIS A 68 -11.36 7.06 16.29
N ALA A 69 -12.53 6.57 16.72
CA ALA A 69 -13.80 6.66 15.98
C ALA A 69 -14.24 8.07 15.57
N THR A 70 -13.83 9.12 16.30
CA THR A 70 -14.17 10.52 16.04
C THR A 70 -12.98 11.38 15.60
N ARG A 71 -11.78 10.80 15.57
CA ARG A 71 -10.52 11.52 15.31
C ARG A 71 -10.11 11.39 13.86
N THR A 72 -9.44 12.39 13.33
CA THR A 72 -8.78 12.31 12.01
C THR A 72 -7.49 11.49 12.13
N VAL A 73 -7.33 10.49 11.26
CA VAL A 73 -6.20 9.55 11.29
C VAL A 73 -5.53 9.51 9.92
N LEU A 74 -4.22 9.73 9.88
CA LEU A 74 -3.38 9.33 8.76
C LEU A 74 -2.92 7.88 9.00
N LEU A 75 -3.21 6.99 8.06
CA LEU A 75 -2.63 5.64 8.01
C LEU A 75 -1.68 5.55 6.81
N GLY A 76 -0.39 5.71 7.08
CA GLY A 76 0.68 5.65 6.08
C GLY A 76 1.25 4.25 5.92
N PHE A 77 1.42 3.80 4.69
CA PHE A 77 2.15 2.59 4.32
C PHE A 77 3.37 2.93 3.44
N ASP A 78 4.45 2.17 3.59
CA ASP A 78 5.70 2.32 2.81
C ASP A 78 5.69 1.61 1.43
N PHE A 79 4.53 1.08 1.01
CA PHE A 79 4.36 0.41 -0.28
C PHE A 79 3.43 1.19 -1.21
N PRO A 80 3.60 1.06 -2.54
CA PRO A 80 2.78 1.79 -3.47
C PRO A 80 1.33 1.33 -3.43
N LEU A 81 0.42 2.29 -3.36
CA LEU A 81 -1.01 2.04 -3.30
C LEU A 81 -1.65 1.80 -4.68
N GLY A 82 -0.90 1.88 -5.77
CA GLY A 82 -1.44 1.69 -7.11
C GLY A 82 -0.39 1.42 -8.17
N TYR A 83 -0.88 1.26 -9.39
CA TYR A 83 -0.05 0.98 -10.56
C TYR A 83 -0.23 2.08 -11.61
N PRO A 84 0.76 2.25 -12.52
CA PRO A 84 0.68 3.23 -13.61
C PRO A 84 -0.64 3.19 -14.38
N ALA A 85 -1.06 4.37 -14.85
CA ALA A 85 -2.28 4.54 -15.64
C ALA A 85 -2.31 3.56 -16.84
N GLY A 86 -3.49 3.00 -17.11
CA GLY A 86 -3.69 2.00 -18.16
C GLY A 86 -3.41 0.55 -17.75
N PHE A 87 -2.74 0.30 -16.62
CA PHE A 87 -2.45 -1.07 -16.16
C PHE A 87 -3.72 -1.93 -16.01
N ALA A 88 -4.72 -1.44 -15.27
CA ALA A 88 -5.93 -2.21 -15.00
C ALA A 88 -6.68 -2.59 -16.29
N ALA A 89 -6.72 -1.69 -17.27
CA ALA A 89 -7.30 -1.95 -18.59
C ALA A 89 -6.49 -3.03 -19.35
N ALA A 90 -5.17 -2.86 -19.42
CA ALA A 90 -4.27 -3.78 -20.12
C ALA A 90 -4.26 -5.19 -19.51
N ALA A 91 -4.43 -5.30 -18.19
CA ALA A 91 -4.52 -6.58 -17.49
C ALA A 91 -5.94 -7.18 -17.49
N GLY A 92 -6.92 -6.52 -18.14
CA GLY A 92 -8.30 -6.98 -18.22
C GLY A 92 -9.02 -7.01 -16.85
N LEU A 93 -8.70 -6.06 -15.98
CA LEU A 93 -9.23 -5.98 -14.60
C LEU A 93 -10.46 -5.08 -14.47
N LEU A 94 -10.79 -4.30 -15.49
CA LEU A 94 -11.93 -3.39 -15.48
C LEU A 94 -13.24 -4.18 -15.55
N ALA A 95 -13.74 -4.61 -14.39
CA ALA A 95 -15.04 -5.23 -14.23
C ALA A 95 -16.00 -4.29 -13.48
N GLY A 96 -17.22 -4.16 -14.00
CA GLY A 96 -18.24 -3.29 -13.43
C GLY A 96 -17.91 -1.81 -13.52
N HIS A 97 -18.29 -1.05 -12.50
CA HIS A 97 -18.19 0.42 -12.46
C HIS A 97 -17.04 0.93 -11.56
N LEU A 98 -16.08 0.05 -11.20
CA LEU A 98 -14.97 0.45 -10.34
C LEU A 98 -13.95 1.30 -11.10
N PRO A 99 -13.39 2.35 -10.48
CA PRO A 99 -12.25 3.04 -11.07
C PRO A 99 -11.03 2.09 -11.14
N PRO A 100 -10.07 2.33 -12.07
CA PRO A 100 -8.95 1.42 -12.33
C PRO A 100 -8.14 0.98 -11.09
N TRP A 101 -7.89 1.90 -10.15
CA TRP A 101 -7.16 1.59 -8.92
C TRP A 101 -7.94 0.60 -8.03
N ALA A 102 -9.25 0.83 -7.86
CA ALA A 102 -10.11 0.00 -7.01
C ALA A 102 -10.35 -1.37 -7.65
N ALA A 103 -10.50 -1.43 -8.98
CA ALA A 103 -10.56 -2.69 -9.72
C ALA A 103 -9.29 -3.54 -9.52
N THR A 104 -8.13 -2.88 -9.49
CA THR A 104 -6.85 -3.53 -9.21
C THR A 104 -6.78 -4.04 -7.78
N TRP A 105 -7.18 -3.23 -6.80
CA TRP A 105 -7.23 -3.63 -5.39
C TRP A 105 -8.17 -4.82 -5.18
N GLN A 106 -9.37 -4.77 -5.77
CA GLN A 106 -10.34 -5.86 -5.70
C GLN A 106 -9.75 -7.15 -6.29
N HIS A 107 -9.12 -7.08 -7.46
CA HIS A 107 -8.46 -8.23 -8.06
C HIS A 107 -7.41 -8.82 -7.12
N LEU A 108 -6.46 -8.01 -6.65
CA LEU A 108 -5.39 -8.46 -5.76
C LEU A 108 -5.96 -9.07 -4.46
N ALA A 109 -6.93 -8.41 -3.83
CA ALA A 109 -7.58 -8.90 -2.61
C ALA A 109 -8.32 -10.22 -2.83
N SER A 110 -8.85 -10.48 -4.03
CA SER A 110 -9.55 -11.73 -4.36
C SER A 110 -8.61 -12.87 -4.77
N THR A 111 -7.44 -12.56 -5.35
CA THR A 111 -6.53 -13.57 -5.91
C THR A 111 -5.35 -13.92 -5.01
N ILE A 112 -4.94 -13.00 -4.13
CA ILE A 112 -3.83 -13.24 -3.22
C ILE A 112 -4.33 -14.02 -2.04
N ALA A 113 -3.83 -15.25 -1.94
CA ALA A 113 -3.93 -16.06 -0.74
C ALA A 113 -2.73 -15.71 0.15
N ASP A 114 -3.02 -15.38 1.40
CA ASP A 114 -2.03 -15.05 2.43
C ASP A 114 -2.51 -15.64 3.75
N ASP A 115 -1.80 -16.64 4.25
CA ASP A 115 -2.22 -17.37 5.43
C ASP A 115 -1.72 -16.74 6.74
N THR A 116 -2.17 -17.29 7.87
CA THR A 116 -1.79 -16.84 9.20
C THR A 116 -0.30 -17.02 9.53
N HIS A 117 0.49 -17.64 8.64
CA HIS A 117 1.94 -17.81 8.77
C HIS A 117 2.70 -17.03 7.68
N ASN A 118 2.04 -16.08 6.99
CA ASN A 118 2.55 -15.30 5.86
C ASN A 118 2.86 -16.11 4.58
N ARG A 119 2.50 -17.40 4.49
CA ARG A 119 2.67 -18.14 3.23
C ARG A 119 1.67 -17.56 2.22
N ASN A 120 2.16 -17.22 1.04
CA ASN A 120 1.38 -16.49 0.05
C ASN A 120 1.71 -16.91 -1.39
N ASN A 121 0.78 -16.64 -2.29
CA ASN A 121 0.85 -17.00 -3.71
C ASN A 121 1.27 -15.82 -4.62
N ARG A 122 1.89 -14.75 -4.09
CA ARG A 122 2.16 -13.50 -4.84
C ARG A 122 2.91 -13.71 -6.15
N TRP A 123 3.80 -14.70 -6.20
CA TRP A 123 4.57 -15.03 -7.39
C TRP A 123 3.66 -15.55 -8.52
N ALA A 124 2.72 -16.43 -8.18
CA ALA A 124 1.73 -16.95 -9.12
C ALA A 124 0.79 -15.85 -9.61
N VAL A 125 0.36 -14.95 -8.73
CA VAL A 125 -0.48 -13.79 -9.09
C VAL A 125 0.28 -12.87 -10.06
N ALA A 126 1.54 -12.54 -9.78
CA ALA A 126 2.35 -11.72 -10.67
C ALA A 126 2.59 -12.38 -12.04
N ALA A 127 2.83 -13.69 -12.06
CA ALA A 127 2.96 -14.46 -13.30
C ALA A 127 1.66 -14.42 -14.12
N GLY A 128 0.51 -14.62 -13.48
CA GLY A 128 -0.80 -14.55 -14.14
C GLY A 128 -1.13 -13.15 -14.69
N LEU A 129 -0.73 -12.09 -13.98
CA LEU A 129 -0.86 -10.72 -14.49
C LEU A 129 0.02 -10.50 -15.73
N ASN A 130 1.29 -10.93 -15.70
CA ASN A 130 2.17 -10.86 -16.86
C ASN A 130 1.64 -11.68 -18.06
N GLU A 131 1.04 -12.83 -17.81
CA GLU A 131 0.39 -13.63 -18.86
C GLU A 131 -0.77 -12.86 -19.52
N ARG A 132 -1.67 -12.27 -18.72
CA ARG A 132 -2.77 -11.43 -19.23
C ARG A 132 -2.30 -10.24 -20.04
N LEU A 133 -1.19 -9.64 -19.61
CA LEU A 133 -0.59 -8.49 -20.29
C LEU A 133 0.08 -8.86 -21.62
N GLY A 134 0.44 -10.13 -21.82
CA GLY A 134 1.19 -10.59 -22.99
C GLY A 134 2.68 -10.23 -22.98
N HIS A 135 3.16 -9.53 -21.94
CA HIS A 135 4.56 -9.16 -21.74
C HIS A 135 4.89 -9.07 -20.25
N HIS A 136 6.19 -9.08 -19.93
CA HIS A 136 6.65 -9.02 -18.55
C HIS A 136 6.61 -7.57 -18.02
N ARG A 137 5.64 -7.29 -17.15
CA ARG A 137 5.65 -6.12 -16.26
C ARG A 137 6.40 -6.44 -14.99
N PHE A 138 5.96 -7.47 -14.27
CA PHE A 138 6.53 -7.91 -13.02
C PHE A 138 7.79 -8.74 -13.26
N TRP A 139 8.78 -8.59 -12.39
CA TRP A 139 10.02 -9.37 -12.43
C TRP A 139 10.66 -9.50 -11.06
N GLY A 140 11.72 -10.29 -10.96
CA GLY A 140 12.48 -10.46 -9.73
C GLY A 140 11.84 -11.54 -8.89
N SER A 141 12.06 -12.80 -9.25
CA SER A 141 11.58 -13.95 -8.50
C SER A 141 12.75 -14.80 -8.02
N PRO A 142 12.59 -15.58 -6.92
CA PRO A 142 13.51 -16.65 -6.61
C PRO A 142 13.52 -17.71 -7.73
N PRO A 143 14.60 -18.49 -7.90
CA PRO A 143 14.68 -19.52 -8.93
C PRO A 143 13.51 -20.51 -8.91
N ALA A 144 13.04 -20.88 -7.71
CA ALA A 144 11.90 -21.79 -7.53
C ALA A 144 10.57 -21.28 -8.10
N TYR A 145 10.44 -19.98 -8.33
CA TYR A 145 9.24 -19.34 -8.89
C TYR A 145 9.48 -18.73 -10.27
N ALA A 146 10.69 -18.87 -10.81
CA ALA A 146 11.03 -18.38 -12.14
C ALA A 146 10.30 -19.21 -13.21
N GLY A 147 9.78 -18.55 -14.23
CA GLY A 147 9.09 -19.24 -15.32
C GLY A 147 8.79 -18.34 -16.51
N ARG A 148 8.10 -18.90 -17.50
CA ARG A 148 7.75 -18.22 -18.77
C ARG A 148 7.13 -16.83 -18.55
N HIS A 149 6.28 -16.70 -17.54
CA HIS A 149 5.53 -15.47 -17.26
C HIS A 149 6.07 -14.68 -16.07
N LEU A 150 7.13 -15.15 -15.40
CA LEU A 150 7.76 -14.40 -14.31
C LEU A 150 9.29 -14.57 -14.36
N PRO A 151 10.00 -13.61 -14.99
CA PRO A 151 11.44 -13.67 -15.08
C PRO A 151 12.12 -13.28 -13.77
N MET A 152 13.27 -13.90 -13.50
CA MET A 152 14.15 -13.52 -12.38
C MET A 152 14.75 -12.12 -12.56
N HIS A 153 14.95 -11.70 -13.80
CA HIS A 153 15.65 -10.47 -14.12
C HIS A 153 14.72 -9.45 -14.76
N LYS A 154 15.11 -8.19 -14.63
CA LYS A 154 14.41 -7.05 -15.21
C LYS A 154 14.27 -7.24 -16.74
N PRO A 155 13.05 -7.16 -17.29
CA PRO A 155 12.83 -7.39 -18.72
C PRO A 155 13.40 -6.25 -19.56
N LEU A 156 13.86 -6.62 -20.76
CA LEU A 156 14.39 -5.74 -21.80
C LEU A 156 13.70 -6.04 -23.15
N PRO A 157 13.40 -5.01 -23.98
CA PRO A 157 13.53 -3.59 -23.67
C PRO A 157 12.56 -3.16 -22.57
N ALA A 158 12.89 -2.05 -21.89
CA ALA A 158 12.00 -1.53 -20.85
C ALA A 158 10.69 -1.01 -21.46
N HIS A 159 9.57 -1.33 -20.84
CA HIS A 159 8.27 -0.85 -21.32
C HIS A 159 8.15 0.69 -21.15
N PRO A 160 7.42 1.40 -22.06
CA PRO A 160 7.18 2.85 -22.00
C PRO A 160 6.74 3.47 -20.66
N ASP A 161 6.03 2.76 -19.79
CA ASP A 161 5.60 3.28 -18.47
C ASP A 161 6.77 3.43 -17.49
N ARG A 162 7.95 2.88 -17.84
CA ARG A 162 9.20 3.02 -17.10
C ARG A 162 10.06 4.17 -17.63
N ALA A 163 9.52 5.07 -18.45
CA ALA A 163 10.22 6.25 -18.94
C ALA A 163 10.76 7.14 -17.79
N ILE A 164 10.00 7.29 -16.70
CA ILE A 164 10.43 8.04 -15.52
C ILE A 164 11.64 7.38 -14.86
N GLU A 165 11.65 6.05 -14.74
CA GLU A 165 12.82 5.32 -14.22
C GLU A 165 14.07 5.61 -15.07
N GLN A 166 13.94 5.58 -16.40
CA GLN A 166 15.06 5.87 -17.30
C GLN A 166 15.55 7.32 -17.13
N ARG A 167 14.61 8.28 -17.06
CA ARG A 167 14.93 9.71 -16.85
C ARG A 167 15.67 9.92 -15.53
N LEU A 168 15.18 9.37 -14.43
CA LEU A 168 15.82 9.50 -13.12
C LEU A 168 17.20 8.83 -13.09
N ARG A 169 17.35 7.66 -13.73
CA ARG A 169 18.66 6.98 -13.85
C ARG A 169 19.69 7.81 -14.61
N ALA A 170 19.26 8.52 -15.65
CA ALA A 170 20.12 9.45 -16.38
C ALA A 170 20.60 10.63 -15.52
N HIS A 171 19.91 10.95 -14.41
CA HIS A 171 20.32 11.95 -13.41
C HIS A 171 21.07 11.33 -12.22
N GLY A 172 21.59 10.10 -12.36
CA GLY A 172 22.33 9.42 -11.30
C GLY A 172 21.46 8.77 -10.21
N LEU A 173 20.15 8.95 -10.23
CA LEU A 173 19.24 8.36 -9.25
C LEU A 173 19.03 6.86 -9.51
N ARG A 174 18.55 6.14 -8.50
CA ARG A 174 18.31 4.68 -8.56
C ARG A 174 16.92 4.33 -8.05
N PRO A 175 15.85 4.74 -8.76
CA PRO A 175 14.50 4.44 -8.33
C PRO A 175 14.21 2.93 -8.44
N PHE A 176 13.40 2.45 -7.51
CA PHE A 176 12.79 1.13 -7.57
C PHE A 176 11.43 1.22 -8.24
N SER A 177 11.08 0.17 -8.96
CA SER A 177 9.81 0.08 -9.69
C SER A 177 8.82 -0.72 -8.85
N THR A 178 7.54 -0.30 -8.85
CA THR A 178 6.42 -1.08 -8.28
C THR A 178 6.30 -2.48 -8.89
N TRP A 179 6.92 -2.71 -10.04
CA TRP A 179 6.93 -3.99 -10.73
C TRP A 179 8.03 -4.97 -10.25
N GLN A 180 9.04 -4.49 -9.50
CA GLN A 180 10.12 -5.33 -9.01
C GLN A 180 9.69 -6.04 -7.73
N LEU A 181 9.71 -7.37 -7.74
CA LEU A 181 9.20 -8.19 -6.64
C LEU A 181 10.28 -8.72 -5.68
N LEU A 182 11.55 -8.74 -6.08
CA LEU A 182 12.65 -9.22 -5.25
C LEU A 182 13.88 -8.32 -5.36
N GLY A 183 14.61 -8.23 -4.26
CA GLY A 183 15.86 -7.48 -4.12
C GLY A 183 15.77 -6.42 -3.01
N ALA A 184 16.92 -5.97 -2.51
CA ALA A 184 16.95 -4.88 -1.53
C ALA A 184 16.26 -3.63 -2.13
N GLY A 185 15.31 -3.06 -1.39
CA GLY A 185 14.51 -1.92 -1.82
C GLY A 185 13.36 -2.23 -2.80
N SER A 186 13.07 -3.51 -3.09
CA SER A 186 11.96 -3.86 -3.97
C SER A 186 10.61 -3.71 -3.27
N VAL A 187 9.74 -2.84 -3.80
CA VAL A 187 8.41 -2.57 -3.23
C VAL A 187 7.27 -3.36 -3.86
N GLY A 188 7.51 -4.04 -4.99
CA GLY A 188 6.44 -4.73 -5.71
C GLY A 188 5.83 -5.90 -4.95
N SER A 189 6.65 -6.68 -4.23
CA SER A 189 6.12 -7.74 -3.35
C SER A 189 5.38 -7.17 -2.14
N GLN A 190 5.83 -6.02 -1.60
CA GLN A 190 5.13 -5.34 -0.51
C GLN A 190 3.77 -4.84 -1.00
N ALA A 191 3.68 -4.26 -2.20
CA ALA A 191 2.42 -3.82 -2.80
C ALA A 191 1.44 -4.99 -3.00
N LEU A 192 1.92 -6.11 -3.57
CA LEU A 192 1.08 -7.29 -3.77
C LEU A 192 0.53 -7.81 -2.43
N THR A 193 1.33 -7.88 -1.36
CA THR A 193 0.82 -8.39 -0.07
C THR A 193 0.12 -7.34 0.80
N GLY A 194 0.40 -6.06 0.58
CA GLY A 194 -0.11 -4.93 1.37
C GLY A 194 -1.43 -4.37 0.87
N ILE A 195 -1.63 -4.28 -0.45
CA ILE A 195 -2.89 -3.81 -1.05
C ILE A 195 -4.11 -4.63 -0.58
N PRO A 196 -4.07 -5.97 -0.48
CA PRO A 196 -5.18 -6.74 0.10
C PRO A 196 -5.55 -6.31 1.52
N VAL A 197 -4.58 -5.91 2.34
CA VAL A 197 -4.82 -5.40 3.70
C VAL A 197 -5.39 -3.99 3.67
N ALA A 198 -4.87 -3.09 2.84
CA ALA A 198 -5.44 -1.77 2.65
C ALA A 198 -6.88 -1.82 2.12
N HIS A 199 -7.16 -2.72 1.16
CA HIS A 199 -8.50 -3.02 0.66
C HIS A 199 -9.43 -3.49 1.78
N HIS A 200 -8.96 -4.42 2.64
CA HIS A 200 -9.73 -4.85 3.80
C HIS A 200 -10.07 -3.69 4.74
N LEU A 201 -9.10 -2.84 5.09
CA LEU A 201 -9.31 -1.68 5.97
C LEU A 201 -10.28 -0.66 5.37
N ARG A 202 -10.17 -0.40 4.05
CA ARG A 202 -11.07 0.51 3.33
C ARG A 202 -12.52 0.03 3.32
N HIS A 203 -12.74 -1.28 3.24
CA HIS A 203 -14.07 -1.90 3.16
C HIS A 203 -14.55 -2.51 4.47
N HIS A 204 -13.79 -2.41 5.56
CA HIS A 204 -14.17 -2.96 6.85
C HIS A 204 -15.49 -2.34 7.34
N PRO A 205 -16.49 -3.12 7.79
CA PRO A 205 -17.82 -2.61 8.13
C PRO A 205 -17.79 -1.45 9.14
N ALA A 206 -16.92 -1.52 10.15
CA ALA A 206 -16.80 -0.48 11.17
C ALA A 206 -16.06 0.79 10.73
N LEU A 207 -15.29 0.74 9.62
CA LEU A 207 -14.38 1.82 9.22
C LEU A 207 -14.78 2.48 7.90
N SER A 208 -15.41 1.72 7.00
CA SER A 208 -15.62 2.06 5.59
C SER A 208 -16.35 3.38 5.32
N HIS A 209 -17.19 3.84 6.25
CA HIS A 209 -17.94 5.09 6.16
C HIS A 209 -17.06 6.34 6.32
N ARG A 210 -15.87 6.19 6.92
CA ARG A 210 -14.91 7.29 7.16
C ARG A 210 -13.50 7.02 6.62
N THR A 211 -13.24 5.84 6.08
CA THR A 211 -11.95 5.51 5.44
C THR A 211 -11.93 5.93 3.98
N ARG A 212 -10.83 6.54 3.57
CA ARG A 212 -10.56 6.94 2.18
C ARG A 212 -9.12 6.66 1.79
N VAL A 213 -8.87 6.49 0.51
CA VAL A 213 -7.54 6.29 -0.07
C VAL A 213 -7.11 7.54 -0.82
N TRP A 214 -6.05 8.20 -0.35
CA TRP A 214 -5.47 9.37 -1.03
C TRP A 214 -4.38 8.91 -2.01
N PRO A 215 -4.28 9.54 -3.20
CA PRO A 215 -5.12 10.61 -3.74
C PRO A 215 -6.36 10.09 -4.50
N PHE A 216 -6.61 8.79 -4.54
CA PHE A 216 -7.57 8.18 -5.46
C PHE A 216 -9.05 8.57 -5.23
N GLU A 217 -9.45 8.78 -3.98
CA GLU A 217 -10.84 9.13 -3.62
C GLU A 217 -11.01 10.61 -3.24
N THR A 218 -9.90 11.30 -3.02
CA THR A 218 -9.85 12.67 -2.48
C THR A 218 -9.26 13.68 -3.47
N GLY A 219 -8.63 13.20 -4.53
CA GLY A 219 -7.77 14.00 -5.39
C GLY A 219 -6.46 14.39 -4.70
N LEU A 220 -5.54 14.97 -5.47
CA LEU A 220 -4.29 15.52 -4.93
C LEU A 220 -4.57 16.85 -4.22
N THR A 221 -5.09 16.78 -3.00
CA THR A 221 -5.46 17.94 -2.15
C THR A 221 -4.65 17.99 -0.86
N ALA A 222 -4.45 19.20 -0.33
CA ALA A 222 -3.85 19.45 0.99
C ALA A 222 -4.82 19.14 2.15
N HIS A 223 -6.11 18.96 1.87
CA HIS A 223 -7.15 18.71 2.89
C HIS A 223 -7.92 17.39 2.60
N PRO A 224 -7.24 16.24 2.62
CA PRO A 224 -7.85 14.95 2.26
C PRO A 224 -8.87 14.44 3.30
N THR A 225 -8.97 15.10 4.46
CA THR A 225 -9.91 14.78 5.53
C THR A 225 -11.33 15.35 5.31
N GLY A 226 -11.49 16.30 4.38
CA GLY A 226 -12.78 16.94 4.09
C GLY A 226 -13.72 16.12 3.19
N GLY A 227 -15.03 16.36 3.24
CA GLY A 227 -16.07 15.74 2.37
C GLY A 227 -17.07 14.85 3.12
N PRO A 228 -17.96 14.11 2.45
CA PRO A 228 -18.99 13.29 3.09
C PRO A 228 -18.43 12.31 4.15
N GLY A 229 -18.90 12.39 5.39
CA GLY A 229 -18.38 11.59 6.53
C GLY A 229 -17.26 12.26 7.34
N SER A 230 -16.78 13.45 6.96
CA SER A 230 -15.73 14.19 7.70
C SER A 230 -16.17 14.63 9.11
N ALA A 231 -17.47 14.72 9.36
CA ALA A 231 -18.03 15.05 10.68
C ALA A 231 -17.64 14.02 11.76
N ASN A 232 -17.30 12.79 11.37
CA ASN A 232 -16.92 11.71 12.28
C ASN A 232 -15.39 11.52 12.37
N GLY A 233 -14.58 12.44 11.86
CA GLY A 233 -13.12 12.24 11.69
C GLY A 233 -12.81 11.28 10.54
N ALA A 234 -11.93 11.65 9.62
CA ALA A 234 -11.59 10.81 8.48
C ALA A 234 -10.39 9.88 8.79
N ILE A 235 -10.40 8.66 8.25
CA ILE A 235 -9.19 7.83 8.13
C ILE A 235 -8.70 8.00 6.69
N VAL A 236 -7.48 8.48 6.52
CA VAL A 236 -6.85 8.63 5.21
C VAL A 236 -5.73 7.62 5.10
N ILE A 237 -5.90 6.63 4.22
CA ILE A 237 -4.85 5.71 3.81
C ILE A 237 -4.00 6.40 2.75
N ALA A 238 -2.68 6.43 2.95
CA ALA A 238 -1.72 7.06 2.04
C ALA A 238 -0.44 6.24 1.91
N GLU A 239 0.23 6.37 0.77
CA GLU A 239 1.62 5.99 0.57
C GLU A 239 2.51 7.09 1.18
N ILE A 240 3.58 6.71 1.90
CA ILE A 240 4.48 7.63 2.60
C ILE A 240 5.96 7.34 2.36
#